data_AF-A0A0D2JIT6-F1
#
_entry.id   AF-A0A0D2JIT6-F1
#
_cell.length_a   1.000
_cell.length_b   1.000
_cell.length_c   1.000
_cell.angle_alpha   90.00
_cell.angle_beta   90.00
_cell.angle_gamma   90.00
#
_symmetry.space_group_name_H-M   'P 1'
#
loop_
_entity.id
_entity.type
_entity.pdbx_description
1 polymer ?
#
loop_
_entity_poly.entity_id
_entity_poly.type
_entity_poly.pdbx_seq_one_letter_code
_entity_poly.pdbx_strand_id
1 'polypeptide(L)'
;MSLSALLHGDTFFLDDFAVRQWDDPNYSGTRISHDKADFVAKVHELFKQSGAKLVDGYAPFCKHEAAVQPVPVAAHLDLILYSREQLVEEYRAMPSKSGGQDPDLLLPKVPWGIISVKAQNEDYETPMQPITMIRNALGREEGGSGVPLNRDAYEASCNYWQHHAPIVAGEEPSGE
;
A
#
# COMPACT_ATOMS: atom_id res chain seq x y z
N MET A 1 25.90 -5.16 17.53
CA MET A 1 25.33 -3.83 17.22
C MET A 1 24.22 -4.07 16.23
N SER A 2 22.98 -3.69 16.53
CA SER A 2 21.92 -3.73 15.52
C SER A 2 22.20 -2.58 14.54
N LEU A 3 22.49 -2.90 13.28
CA LEU A 3 22.16 -1.93 12.24
C LEU A 3 20.63 -1.82 12.26
N SER A 4 20.10 -0.60 12.25
CA SER A 4 18.72 -0.41 11.80
C SER A 4 18.63 -1.03 10.41
N ALA A 5 17.92 -2.16 10.30
CA ALA A 5 17.77 -2.84 9.02
C ALA A 5 16.96 -1.89 8.12
N LEU A 6 17.57 -1.44 7.03
CA LEU A 6 17.00 -0.38 6.21
C LEU A 6 15.72 -0.88 5.55
N LEU A 7 14.60 -0.21 5.81
CA LEU A 7 13.30 -0.50 5.18
C LEU A 7 13.22 0.06 3.74
N HIS A 8 14.36 0.16 3.06
CA HIS A 8 14.48 0.68 1.71
C HIS A 8 15.67 0.04 0.97
N GLY A 9 15.55 -0.05 -0.35
CA GLY A 9 16.68 -0.26 -1.26
C GLY A 9 16.93 0.99 -2.10
N ASP A 10 17.08 0.82 -3.42
CA ASP A 10 17.38 1.87 -4.41
C ASP A 10 16.18 2.26 -5.32
N THR A 11 15.04 1.56 -5.20
CA THR A 11 13.82 1.78 -6.02
C THR A 11 12.59 1.95 -5.13
N PHE A 12 12.43 1.05 -4.15
CA PHE A 12 11.31 1.01 -3.19
C PHE A 12 11.76 1.30 -1.75
N PHE A 13 10.84 1.82 -0.95
CA PHE A 13 10.87 1.80 0.51
C PHE A 13 9.49 1.38 1.06
N LEU A 14 9.45 0.90 2.30
CA LEU A 14 8.21 0.60 3.02
C LEU A 14 7.72 1.85 3.75
N ASP A 15 6.52 2.32 3.44
CA ASP A 15 5.89 3.47 4.09
C ASP A 15 5.30 3.10 5.46
N ASP A 16 5.23 4.05 6.40
CA ASP A 16 4.66 3.81 7.74
C ASP A 16 3.19 3.34 7.68
N PHE A 17 2.43 3.71 6.64
CA PHE A 17 1.07 3.24 6.44
C PHE A 17 1.02 1.73 6.15
N ALA A 18 2.01 1.19 5.46
CA ALA A 18 2.19 -0.24 5.17
C ALA A 18 2.84 -1.00 6.34
N VAL A 19 3.69 -0.35 7.15
CA VAL A 19 4.28 -0.95 8.37
C VAL A 19 3.21 -1.51 9.32
N ARG A 20 2.01 -0.92 9.35
CA ARG A 20 0.86 -1.42 10.13
C ARG A 20 0.46 -2.86 9.77
N GLN A 21 0.75 -3.35 8.57
CA GLN A 21 0.51 -4.74 8.15
C GLN A 21 1.34 -5.77 8.92
N TRP A 22 2.38 -5.31 9.63
CA TRP A 22 3.16 -6.09 10.59
C TRP A 22 2.81 -5.74 12.04
N ASP A 23 2.76 -4.45 12.35
CA ASP A 23 2.88 -3.96 13.73
C ASP A 23 1.55 -3.56 14.39
N ASP A 24 0.46 -3.38 13.63
CA ASP A 24 -0.86 -3.08 14.19
C ASP A 24 -1.61 -4.39 14.49
N PRO A 25 -1.80 -4.76 15.78
CA PRO A 25 -2.47 -6.00 16.15
C PRO A 25 -3.95 -6.01 15.80
N ASN A 26 -4.53 -4.88 15.38
CA ASN A 26 -5.92 -4.74 14.93
C ASN A 26 -6.06 -4.57 13.40
N TYR A 27 -4.98 -4.64 12.63
CA TYR A 27 -5.05 -4.50 11.17
C TYR A 27 -5.96 -5.56 10.52
N SER A 28 -6.97 -5.11 9.78
CA SER A 28 -7.99 -5.96 9.13
C SER A 28 -7.50 -6.67 7.87
N GLY A 29 -6.64 -6.01 7.10
CA GLY A 29 -6.20 -6.48 5.79
C GLY A 29 -5.11 -7.56 5.84
N THR A 30 -4.37 -7.70 4.74
CA THR A 30 -3.24 -8.64 4.62
C THR A 30 -2.21 -8.39 5.73
N ARG A 31 -1.98 -9.39 6.59
CA ARG A 31 -0.90 -9.38 7.58
C ARG A 31 0.34 -10.10 7.07
N ILE A 32 1.51 -9.56 7.39
CA ILE A 32 2.80 -10.11 6.98
C ILE A 32 3.63 -10.39 8.23
N SER A 33 4.10 -11.63 8.38
CA SER A 33 4.91 -12.11 9.53
C SER A 33 6.40 -12.26 9.23
N HIS A 34 6.81 -12.00 7.98
CA HIS A 34 8.22 -11.98 7.58
C HIS A 34 8.94 -10.75 8.13
N ASP A 35 10.26 -10.78 8.30
CA ASP A 35 11.02 -9.55 8.59
C ASP A 35 10.79 -8.49 7.50
N LYS A 36 10.63 -7.23 7.93
CA LYS A 36 10.29 -6.09 7.04
C LYS A 36 11.42 -5.73 6.08
N ALA A 37 12.67 -5.74 6.54
CA ALA A 37 13.82 -5.39 5.71
C ALA A 37 14.11 -6.51 4.71
N ASP A 38 14.02 -7.78 5.14
CA ASP A 38 14.10 -8.93 4.24
C ASP A 38 12.97 -8.92 3.20
N PHE A 39 11.74 -8.54 3.58
CA PHE A 39 10.62 -8.38 2.65
C PHE A 39 10.92 -7.32 1.57
N VAL A 40 11.35 -6.11 1.97
CA VAL A 40 11.73 -5.05 1.02
C VAL A 40 12.88 -5.48 0.13
N ALA A 41 13.91 -6.12 0.70
CA ALA A 41 15.04 -6.65 -0.07
C ALA A 41 14.61 -7.72 -1.09
N LYS A 42 13.67 -8.60 -0.73
CA LYS A 42 13.16 -9.65 -1.62
C LYS A 42 12.30 -9.10 -2.74
N VAL A 43 11.41 -8.15 -2.45
CA VAL A 43 10.64 -7.41 -3.48
C VAL A 43 11.60 -6.75 -4.49
N HIS A 44 12.64 -6.10 -3.99
CA HIS A 44 13.69 -5.50 -4.82
C HIS A 44 14.42 -6.48 -5.71
N GLU A 45 14.80 -7.63 -5.16
CA GLU A 45 15.49 -8.70 -5.87
C GLU A 45 14.62 -9.23 -7.02
N LEU A 46 13.36 -9.55 -6.73
CA LEU A 46 12.39 -10.09 -7.69
C LEU A 46 12.08 -9.09 -8.81
N PHE A 47 11.86 -7.82 -8.49
CA PHE A 47 11.64 -6.76 -9.47
C PHE A 47 12.83 -6.61 -10.45
N LYS A 48 14.06 -6.67 -9.93
CA LYS A 48 15.29 -6.59 -10.75
C LYS A 48 15.51 -7.85 -11.59
N GLN A 49 15.18 -9.04 -11.07
CA GLN A 49 15.34 -10.31 -11.77
C GLN A 49 14.31 -10.51 -12.88
N SER A 50 13.05 -10.10 -12.65
CA SER A 50 11.97 -10.22 -13.64
C SER A 50 12.12 -9.23 -14.79
N GLY A 51 12.77 -8.08 -14.56
CA GLY A 51 12.76 -6.96 -15.50
C GLY A 51 11.37 -6.37 -15.69
N ALA A 52 10.46 -6.62 -14.74
CA ALA A 52 9.09 -6.16 -14.78
C ALA A 52 9.01 -4.63 -14.86
N LYS A 53 7.96 -4.14 -15.50
CA LYS A 53 7.61 -2.72 -15.49
C LYS A 53 6.47 -2.53 -14.51
N LEU A 54 6.57 -1.47 -13.71
CA LEU A 54 5.48 -1.01 -12.87
C LEU A 54 4.24 -0.73 -13.73
N VAL A 55 3.11 -1.34 -13.37
CA VAL A 55 1.82 -1.13 -14.04
C VAL A 55 1.16 0.12 -13.48
N ASP A 56 0.52 0.92 -14.33
CA ASP A 56 -0.26 2.09 -13.91
C ASP A 56 -1.49 1.67 -13.10
N GLY A 57 -1.65 2.22 -11.89
CA GLY A 57 -2.87 2.09 -11.09
C GLY A 57 -3.87 3.21 -11.32
N TYR A 58 -4.87 3.32 -10.43
CA TYR A 58 -5.97 4.30 -10.51
C TYR A 58 -5.61 5.79 -10.72
N ALA A 59 -4.36 6.19 -10.47
CA ALA A 59 -3.87 7.56 -10.62
C ALA A 59 -2.43 7.58 -11.18
N PRO A 60 -1.95 8.69 -11.79
CA PRO A 60 -0.60 8.76 -12.35
C PRO A 60 0.53 8.46 -11.34
N PHE A 61 0.31 8.78 -10.06
CA PHE A 61 1.23 8.49 -8.95
C PHE A 61 1.06 7.07 -8.35
N CYS A 62 0.10 6.26 -8.80
CA CYS A 62 -0.15 4.91 -8.29
C CYS A 62 0.45 3.83 -9.21
N LYS A 63 1.10 2.81 -8.66
CA LYS A 63 1.75 1.71 -9.40
C LYS A 63 1.64 0.35 -8.69
N HIS A 64 1.74 -0.76 -9.44
CA HIS A 64 1.46 -2.15 -8.99
C HIS A 64 2.48 -3.21 -9.54
N GLU A 65 2.70 -4.32 -8.80
CA GLU A 65 3.60 -5.49 -9.06
C GLU A 65 3.17 -6.69 -8.15
N ALA A 66 3.35 -7.99 -8.50
CA ALA A 66 2.78 -9.11 -7.69
C ALA A 66 3.18 -10.61 -7.95
N ALA A 67 3.35 -11.46 -6.91
CA ALA A 67 3.58 -12.94 -7.07
C ALA A 67 3.14 -13.96 -5.96
N VAL A 68 3.04 -15.21 -6.45
CA VAL A 68 2.74 -16.60 -5.99
C VAL A 68 3.58 -17.11 -4.80
N GLN A 69 3.29 -18.15 -3.97
CA GLN A 69 2.17 -19.00 -3.42
C GLN A 69 2.88 -19.99 -2.42
N PRO A 70 2.25 -20.96 -1.68
CA PRO A 70 0.86 -21.20 -1.26
C PRO A 70 0.70 -20.99 0.28
N VAL A 71 -0.43 -21.14 1.00
CA VAL A 71 -1.63 -22.01 0.88
C VAL A 71 -2.95 -21.29 1.26
N PRO A 72 -3.80 -20.90 0.30
CA PRO A 72 -3.43 -20.45 -1.03
C PRO A 72 -2.91 -19.01 -0.87
N VAL A 73 -1.62 -18.85 -0.55
CA VAL A 73 -0.99 -17.53 -0.50
C VAL A 73 -1.22 -16.95 -1.88
N ALA A 74 -1.94 -15.84 -1.90
CA ALA A 74 -2.24 -15.02 -3.05
C ALA A 74 -1.34 -15.29 -4.24
N ALA A 75 -1.92 -15.66 -5.39
CA ALA A 75 -1.14 -15.77 -6.62
C ALA A 75 -0.38 -14.46 -6.93
N HIS A 76 -0.84 -13.34 -6.36
CA HIS A 76 -0.33 -12.01 -6.58
C HIS A 76 -0.38 -11.18 -5.28
N LEU A 77 0.79 -10.77 -4.75
CA LEU A 77 0.90 -9.69 -3.78
C LEU A 77 0.84 -8.33 -4.50
N ASP A 78 -0.34 -7.75 -4.68
CA ASP A 78 -0.50 -6.43 -5.29
C ASP A 78 0.15 -5.33 -4.41
N LEU A 79 1.32 -4.85 -4.85
CA LEU A 79 2.11 -3.80 -4.20
C LEU A 79 1.66 -2.41 -4.66
N ILE A 80 0.81 -1.74 -3.88
CA ILE A 80 0.36 -0.38 -4.16
C ILE A 80 1.48 0.61 -3.81
N LEU A 81 2.00 1.32 -4.81
CA LEU A 81 3.08 2.30 -4.65
C LEU A 81 2.59 3.72 -4.90
N TYR A 82 2.99 4.68 -4.06
CA TYR A 82 2.88 6.12 -4.35
C TYR A 82 4.24 6.72 -4.67
N SER A 83 4.25 7.76 -5.52
CA SER A 83 5.48 8.54 -5.76
C SER A 83 5.92 9.28 -4.49
N ARG A 84 7.23 9.46 -4.32
CA ARG A 84 7.79 10.23 -3.19
C ARG A 84 7.18 11.62 -3.10
N GLU A 85 6.92 12.27 -4.22
CA GLU A 85 6.35 13.61 -4.30
C GLU A 85 4.94 13.66 -3.69
N GLN A 86 4.07 12.70 -4.03
CA GLN A 86 2.73 12.59 -3.43
C GLN A 86 2.82 12.30 -1.91
N LEU A 87 3.74 11.42 -1.49
CA LEU A 87 3.94 11.11 -0.07
C LEU A 87 4.43 12.31 0.73
N VAL A 88 5.36 13.10 0.18
CA VAL A 88 5.80 14.37 0.76
C VAL A 88 4.62 15.34 0.91
N GLU A 89 3.73 15.44 -0.08
CA GLU A 89 2.52 16.27 0.03
C GLU A 89 1.53 15.78 1.10
N GLU A 90 1.30 14.46 1.21
CA GLU A 90 0.43 13.88 2.24
C GLU A 90 0.99 14.01 3.66
N TYR A 91 2.30 13.82 3.84
CA TYR A 91 2.96 14.01 5.14
C TYR A 91 2.98 15.50 5.56
N ARG A 92 3.01 16.45 4.63
CA ARG A 92 2.85 17.89 4.94
C ARG A 92 1.41 18.24 5.32
N ALA A 93 0.41 17.61 4.70
CA ALA A 93 -1.01 17.78 5.03
C ALA A 93 -1.38 17.11 6.37
N MET A 94 -0.70 16.04 6.77
CA MET A 94 -0.91 15.38 8.06
C MET A 94 0.34 15.43 8.95
N PRO A 95 0.58 16.54 9.69
CA PRO A 95 1.74 16.67 10.59
C PRO A 95 1.85 15.58 11.68
N SER A 96 0.75 14.90 11.97
CA SER A 96 0.71 13.71 12.83
C SER A 96 1.51 12.52 12.26
N LYS A 97 1.55 12.35 10.92
CA LYS A 97 2.38 11.34 10.25
C LYS A 97 3.87 11.65 10.35
N SER A 98 4.27 12.92 10.24
CA SER A 98 5.70 13.30 10.27
C SER A 98 6.26 13.53 11.69
N GLY A 99 5.43 13.46 12.73
CA GLY A 99 5.83 13.84 14.09
C GLY A 99 6.28 15.32 14.19
N GLY A 100 5.81 16.19 13.30
CA GLY A 100 6.25 17.57 13.17
C GLY A 100 7.61 17.77 12.46
N GLN A 101 8.22 16.72 11.91
CA GLN A 101 9.45 16.81 11.11
C GLN A 101 9.14 17.21 9.65
N ASP A 102 10.15 17.75 8.96
CA ASP A 102 10.07 18.04 7.53
C ASP A 102 10.04 16.74 6.71
N PRO A 103 8.97 16.45 5.94
CA PRO A 103 8.87 15.24 5.15
C PRO A 103 9.98 15.07 4.10
N ASP A 104 10.60 16.16 3.62
CA ASP A 104 11.72 16.06 2.67
C ASP A 104 13.02 15.55 3.31
N LEU A 105 13.16 15.68 4.63
CA LEU A 105 14.27 15.13 5.41
C LEU A 105 13.94 13.74 5.98
N LEU A 106 12.67 13.51 6.31
CA LEU A 106 12.17 12.24 6.85
C LEU A 106 12.11 11.13 5.79
N LEU A 107 11.52 11.41 4.62
CA LEU A 107 11.25 10.39 3.61
C LEU A 107 12.51 10.08 2.78
N PRO A 108 12.87 8.78 2.62
CA PRO A 108 14.01 8.34 1.82
C PRO A 108 14.07 8.96 0.42
N LYS A 109 15.28 9.17 -0.10
CA LYS A 109 15.51 9.75 -1.44
C LYS A 109 15.44 8.69 -2.55
N VAL A 110 14.35 7.92 -2.56
CA VAL A 110 13.99 6.93 -3.58
C VAL A 110 12.60 7.27 -4.14
N PRO A 111 12.31 6.93 -5.41
CA PRO A 111 11.15 7.50 -6.12
C PRO A 111 9.78 6.93 -5.71
N TRP A 112 9.70 5.73 -5.14
CA TRP A 112 8.44 5.05 -4.85
C TRP A 112 8.39 4.48 -3.43
N GLY A 113 7.31 4.78 -2.70
CA GLY A 113 6.99 4.18 -1.40
C GLY A 113 5.86 3.16 -1.52
N ILE A 114 6.05 1.97 -0.95
CA ILE A 114 5.01 0.93 -0.82
C ILE A 114 4.05 1.41 0.26
N ILE A 115 2.83 1.83 -0.13
CA ILE A 115 1.82 2.33 0.80
C ILE A 115 0.84 1.24 1.25
N SER A 116 0.67 0.17 0.48
CA SER A 116 -0.16 -0.97 0.87
C SER A 116 0.23 -2.22 0.08
N VAL A 117 0.09 -3.39 0.70
CA VAL A 117 0.27 -4.70 0.08
C VAL A 117 -1.03 -5.48 0.20
N LYS A 118 -1.64 -5.86 -0.93
CA LYS A 118 -2.84 -6.69 -0.98
C LYS A 118 -2.51 -8.10 -1.44
N ALA A 119 -2.83 -9.10 -0.64
CA ALA A 119 -2.82 -10.49 -1.07
C ALA A 119 -4.08 -10.80 -1.91
N GLN A 120 -3.93 -11.10 -3.21
CA GLN A 120 -5.02 -11.44 -4.14
C GLN A 120 -4.66 -12.57 -5.13
N ASN A 121 -5.66 -13.11 -5.84
CA ASN A 121 -5.45 -14.16 -6.85
C ASN A 121 -5.40 -13.64 -8.30
N GLU A 122 -5.75 -12.37 -8.50
CA GLU A 122 -5.75 -11.71 -9.82
C GLU A 122 -4.40 -11.02 -10.08
N ASP A 123 -3.93 -11.01 -11.33
CA ASP A 123 -2.67 -10.37 -11.75
C ASP A 123 -2.81 -8.87 -12.13
N TYR A 124 -3.98 -8.28 -11.84
CA TYR A 124 -4.35 -6.89 -12.14
C TYR A 124 -4.92 -6.16 -10.91
N GLU A 125 -4.96 -4.82 -10.93
CA GLU A 125 -5.53 -4.02 -9.83
C GLU A 125 -7.00 -4.40 -9.56
N THR A 126 -7.28 -4.99 -8.40
CA THR A 126 -8.66 -5.20 -7.96
C THR A 126 -9.30 -3.88 -7.55
N PRO A 127 -10.59 -3.63 -7.85
CA PRO A 127 -11.25 -2.36 -7.53
C PRO A 127 -11.00 -1.95 -6.09
N MET A 128 -10.61 -0.70 -5.85
CA MET A 128 -10.44 -0.16 -4.50
C MET A 128 -11.78 -0.24 -3.74
N GLN A 129 -11.79 -0.58 -2.44
CA GLN A 129 -13.05 -0.66 -1.66
C GLN A 129 -13.81 0.68 -1.70
N PRO A 130 -15.16 0.69 -1.71
CA PRO A 130 -15.95 1.91 -1.86
C PRO A 130 -15.64 2.98 -0.80
N ILE A 131 -15.41 2.55 0.45
CA ILE A 131 -15.06 3.43 1.57
C ILE A 131 -13.70 4.13 1.36
N THR A 132 -12.72 3.45 0.79
CA THR A 132 -11.40 4.04 0.49
C THR A 132 -11.50 5.09 -0.61
N MET A 133 -12.35 4.86 -1.63
CA MET A 133 -12.60 5.85 -2.68
C MET A 133 -13.29 7.11 -2.13
N ILE A 134 -14.24 6.95 -1.21
CA ILE A 134 -14.87 8.07 -0.50
C ILE A 134 -13.82 8.83 0.33
N ARG A 135 -13.03 8.13 1.17
CA ARG A 135 -11.96 8.75 1.97
C ARG A 135 -10.99 9.54 1.10
N ASN A 136 -10.56 8.97 -0.04
CA ASN A 136 -9.65 9.65 -0.96
C ASN A 136 -10.20 10.97 -1.49
N ALA A 137 -11.51 11.05 -1.73
CA ALA A 137 -12.19 12.26 -2.19
C ALA A 137 -12.43 13.32 -1.09
N LEU A 138 -12.29 12.98 0.19
CA LEU A 138 -12.41 13.94 1.30
C LEU A 138 -11.18 14.88 1.42
N GLY A 139 -10.05 14.51 0.81
CA GLY A 139 -8.82 15.31 0.84
C GLY A 139 -7.74 14.74 1.75
N ARG A 140 -6.54 15.33 1.68
CA ARG A 140 -5.34 14.85 2.38
C ARG A 140 -5.41 15.07 3.89
N GLU A 141 -6.07 16.14 4.33
CA GLU A 141 -6.33 16.42 5.76
C GLU A 141 -7.11 15.28 6.44
N GLU A 142 -7.99 14.58 5.71
CA GLU A 142 -8.85 13.48 6.18
C GLU A 142 -8.25 12.08 5.88
N GLY A 143 -6.94 12.00 5.60
CA GLY A 143 -6.26 10.74 5.27
C GLY A 143 -6.56 10.18 3.87
N GLY A 144 -7.13 10.98 2.98
CA GLY A 144 -7.32 10.66 1.56
C GLY A 144 -6.14 11.06 0.68
N SER A 145 -6.08 10.57 -0.56
CA SER A 145 -5.07 11.05 -1.54
C SER A 145 -5.38 12.43 -2.12
N GLY A 146 -6.62 12.90 -2.00
CA GLY A 146 -7.13 14.14 -2.60
C GLY A 146 -7.67 13.98 -4.03
N VAL A 147 -7.73 12.74 -4.54
CA VAL A 147 -8.28 12.45 -5.88
C VAL A 147 -9.81 12.53 -5.83
N PRO A 148 -10.46 13.33 -6.71
CA PRO A 148 -11.93 13.41 -6.77
C PRO A 148 -12.59 12.05 -7.04
N LEU A 149 -13.78 11.84 -6.48
CA LEU A 149 -14.53 10.60 -6.65
C LEU A 149 -14.93 10.38 -8.13
N ASN A 150 -14.36 9.36 -8.77
CA ASN A 150 -14.86 8.86 -10.05
C ASN A 150 -16.07 7.95 -9.82
N ARG A 151 -17.22 8.35 -10.37
CA ARG A 151 -18.50 7.65 -10.18
C ARG A 151 -18.53 6.26 -10.82
N ASP A 152 -18.06 6.12 -12.05
CA ASP A 152 -18.12 4.86 -12.79
C ASP A 152 -17.22 3.81 -12.12
N ALA A 153 -16.03 4.24 -11.66
CA ALA A 153 -15.13 3.40 -10.88
C ALA A 153 -15.72 3.03 -9.50
N TYR A 154 -16.46 3.93 -8.86
CA TYR A 154 -17.15 3.66 -7.59
C TYR A 154 -18.30 2.66 -7.75
N GLU A 155 -19.07 2.76 -8.84
CA GLU A 155 -20.15 1.81 -9.16
C GLU A 155 -19.57 0.43 -9.53
N ALA A 156 -18.47 0.37 -10.28
CA ALA A 156 -17.72 -0.88 -10.54
C ALA A 156 -17.17 -1.51 -9.24
N SER A 157 -16.62 -0.70 -8.34
CA SER A 157 -16.17 -1.12 -7.00
C SER A 157 -17.33 -1.73 -6.20
N CYS A 158 -18.47 -1.04 -6.10
CA CYS A 158 -19.64 -1.56 -5.38
C CYS A 158 -20.10 -2.92 -5.92
N ASN A 159 -20.16 -3.09 -7.24
CA ASN A 159 -20.58 -4.36 -7.87
C ASN A 159 -19.61 -5.51 -7.54
N TYR A 160 -18.30 -5.24 -7.49
CA TYR A 160 -17.28 -6.22 -7.11
C TYR A 160 -17.39 -6.58 -5.62
N TRP A 161 -17.32 -5.60 -4.72
CA TRP A 161 -17.30 -5.81 -3.27
C TRP A 161 -18.65 -6.23 -2.66
N GLN A 162 -19.76 -6.13 -3.40
CA GLN A 162 -21.01 -6.81 -3.01
C GLN A 162 -20.88 -8.34 -2.94
N HIS A 163 -19.91 -8.91 -3.67
CA HIS A 163 -19.71 -10.36 -3.80
C HIS A 163 -18.36 -10.85 -3.22
N HIS A 164 -17.55 -9.94 -2.66
CA HIS A 164 -16.22 -10.24 -2.11
C HIS A 164 -16.05 -9.57 -0.75
N ALA A 165 -15.43 -10.27 0.21
CA ALA A 165 -15.13 -9.73 1.53
C ALA A 165 -13.67 -10.02 1.91
N PRO A 166 -12.99 -9.12 2.64
CA PRO A 166 -11.66 -9.41 3.18
C PRO A 166 -11.75 -10.55 4.22
N ILE A 167 -10.79 -11.46 4.20
CA ILE A 167 -10.65 -12.49 5.24
C ILE A 167 -9.82 -11.87 6.37
N VAL A 168 -10.49 -11.40 7.41
CA VAL A 168 -9.85 -10.79 8.59
C VAL A 168 -9.44 -11.87 9.60
N ALA A 169 -8.27 -11.72 10.20
CA ALA A 169 -7.82 -12.57 11.31
C ALA A 169 -8.17 -11.90 12.66
N GLY A 170 -9.41 -12.03 13.10
CA GLY A 170 -9.90 -11.45 14.36
C GLY A 170 -11.20 -12.10 14.84
N GLU A 171 -11.44 -12.07 16.15
CA GLU A 171 -12.68 -12.59 16.77
C GLU A 171 -13.87 -11.62 16.66
N GLU A 172 -13.61 -10.34 16.32
CA GLU A 172 -14.62 -9.30 16.11
C GLU A 172 -14.38 -8.54 14.78
N PRO A 173 -15.44 -8.07 14.09
CA PRO A 173 -15.31 -7.31 12.84
C PRO A 173 -14.79 -5.89 13.08
N SER A 174 -13.65 -5.53 12.47
CA SER A 174 -12.98 -4.24 12.64
C SER A 174 -13.55 -3.06 11.81
N GLY A 175 -14.59 -3.29 11.00
CA GLY A 175 -15.32 -2.22 10.29
C GLY A 175 -14.75 -1.79 8.93
N GLU A 176 -13.83 -2.56 8.34
CA GLU A 176 -13.37 -2.45 6.94
C GLU A 176 -14.02 -3.50 6.02
#